data_AF-A0A7V4W7L2-F1
#
_entry.id   AF-A0A7V4W7L2-F1
#
_cell.length_a   1.000
_cell.length_b   1.000
_cell.length_c   1.000
_cell.angle_alpha   90.00
_cell.angle_beta   90.00
_cell.angle_gamma   90.00
#
_symmetry.space_group_name_H-M   'P 1'
#
loop_
_entity.id
_entity.type
_entity.pdbx_description
1 polymer ?
#
loop_
_entity_poly.entity_id
_entity_poly.type
_entity_poly.pdbx_seq_one_letter_code
_entity_poly.pdbx_strand_id
1 'polypeptide(L)' 'MVEKLEYAGYPNNYRVSAGNLEAIVTADYGPRVIRFGFKGGPNELGELPHLSMDTPYGQWRIRGGH' A
#
# COMPACT_ATOMS: atom_id res chain seq x y z
N MET A 1 -11.29 -12.99 0.24
CA MET A 1 -10.97 -13.03 1.68
C MET A 1 -10.43 -11.67 2.09
N VAL A 2 -10.68 -11.24 3.33
CA VAL A 2 -10.09 -10.04 3.91
C VAL A 2 -9.32 -10.45 5.16
N GLU A 3 -8.07 -10.02 5.27
CA GLU A 3 -7.21 -10.28 6.43
C GLU A 3 -6.40 -9.05 6.80
N LYS A 4 -6.08 -8.90 8.09
CA LYS A 4 -5.21 -7.83 8.57
C LYS A 4 -3.75 -8.29 8.53
N LEU A 5 -2.86 -7.43 8.08
CA LEU A 5 -1.42 -7.69 8.03
C LEU A 5 -0.59 -6.41 8.19
N GLU A 6 0.64 -6.59 8.66
CA GLU A 6 1.67 -5.57 8.54
C GLU A 6 2.19 -5.56 7.10
N TYR A 7 2.32 -4.37 6.53
CA TYR A 7 2.83 -4.17 5.17
C TYR A 7 3.37 -2.74 5.02
N ALA A 8 4.50 -2.60 4.31
CA ALA A 8 5.21 -1.32 4.12
C ALA A 8 5.51 -0.55 5.44
N GLY A 9 5.71 -1.28 6.54
CA GLY A 9 5.96 -0.71 7.87
C GLY A 9 4.72 -0.15 8.58
N TYR A 10 3.52 -0.38 8.05
CA TYR A 10 2.26 0.02 8.67
C TYR A 10 1.62 -1.20 9.36
N PRO A 11 1.22 -1.12 10.64
CA PRO A 11 0.57 -2.23 11.34
C PRO A 11 -0.90 -2.42 10.97
N ASN A 12 -1.57 -1.39 10.43
CA ASN A 12 -3.00 -1.45 10.12
C ASN A 12 -3.25 -1.45 8.61
N ASN A 13 -2.95 -2.58 7.97
CA ASN A 13 -3.38 -2.83 6.59
C ASN A 13 -4.33 -4.01 6.50
N TYR A 14 -5.11 -4.01 5.41
CA TYR A 14 -6.05 -5.04 5.07
C TYR A 14 -5.71 -5.58 3.69
N ARG A 15 -5.33 -6.86 3.59
CA ARG A 15 -5.22 -7.56 2.32
C ARG A 15 -6.60 -8.04 1.94
N VAL A 16 -7.06 -7.59 0.77
CA VAL A 16 -8.27 -8.08 0.12
C VAL A 16 -7.83 -8.96 -1.06
N SER A 17 -8.30 -10.20 -1.11
CA SER A 17 -7.92 -11.13 -2.18
C SER A 17 -9.11 -11.82 -2.84
N ALA A 18 -9.00 -12.04 -4.15
CA ALA A 18 -9.94 -12.77 -4.98
C ALA A 18 -9.18 -13.64 -5.99
N GLY A 19 -9.24 -14.97 -5.83
CA GLY A 19 -8.43 -15.89 -6.64
C GLY A 19 -6.94 -15.61 -6.49
N ASN A 20 -6.26 -15.32 -7.60
CA ASN A 20 -4.83 -14.95 -7.63
C ASN A 20 -4.57 -13.44 -7.56
N LEU A 21 -5.60 -12.60 -7.47
CA LEU A 21 -5.47 -11.15 -7.30
C LEU A 21 -5.46 -10.77 -5.82
N GLU A 22 -4.69 -9.75 -5.48
CA GLU A 22 -4.68 -9.11 -4.17
C GLU A 22 -4.59 -7.58 -4.26
N ALA A 23 -5.18 -6.92 -3.27
CA ALA A 23 -4.99 -5.51 -2.97
C ALA A 23 -4.59 -5.38 -1.50
N ILE A 24 -3.75 -4.41 -1.17
CA ILE A 24 -3.47 -4.02 0.21
C ILE A 24 -3.93 -2.58 0.41
N VAL A 25 -4.82 -2.41 1.39
CA VAL A 25 -5.35 -1.11 1.78
C VAL A 25 -4.80 -0.75 3.15
N THR A 26 -4.18 0.42 3.26
CA THR A 26 -3.72 0.94 4.56
C THR A 26 -4.80 1.78 5.22
N ALA A 27 -5.00 1.59 6.53
CA ALA A 27 -5.86 2.41 7.36
C ALA A 27 -5.07 3.40 8.25
N ASP A 28 -3.75 3.27 8.33
CA ASP A 28 -2.90 4.23 9.06
C ASP A 28 -2.80 5.57 8.33
N TYR A 29 -2.79 5.54 7.00
CA TYR A 29 -2.72 6.71 6.13
C TYR A 29 -3.69 6.53 4.96
N GLY A 30 -5.00 6.67 5.23
CA GLY A 30 -6.02 6.26 4.27
C GLY A 30 -7.46 6.29 4.80
N PRO A 31 -8.39 5.54 4.18
CA PRO A 31 -8.14 4.32 3.39
C PRO A 31 -7.53 4.57 2.01
N ARG A 32 -6.40 3.89 1.72
CA ARG A 32 -5.68 4.01 0.44
C ARG A 32 -5.22 2.63 -0.04
N VAL A 33 -5.40 2.33 -1.33
CA VAL A 33 -4.82 1.13 -1.95
C VAL A 33 -3.35 1.40 -2.20
N ILE A 34 -2.47 0.78 -1.42
CA ILE A 34 -1.02 0.96 -1.53
C ILE A 34 -0.35 -0.14 -2.37
N ARG A 35 -1.05 -1.25 -2.59
CA ARG A 35 -0.66 -2.31 -3.51
C ARG A 35 -1.86 -2.91 -4.22
N PHE A 36 -1.69 -3.21 -5.51
CA PHE A 36 -2.59 -4.05 -6.28
C PHE A 36 -1.78 -4.91 -7.25
N GLY A 37 -2.10 -6.19 -7.35
CA GLY A 37 -1.43 -7.09 -8.28
C GLY A 37 -1.76 -8.55 -8.06
N PHE A 38 -1.04 -9.43 -8.75
CA PHE A 38 -1.14 -10.86 -8.52
C PHE A 38 -0.40 -11.26 -7.24
N LYS A 39 -0.88 -12.30 -6.55
CA LYS A 39 -0.22 -12.84 -5.35
C LYS A 39 1.22 -13.23 -5.68
N GLY A 40 2.17 -12.71 -4.91
CA GLY A 40 3.60 -12.91 -5.14
C GLY A 40 4.19 -12.17 -6.36
N GLY A 41 3.35 -11.48 -7.14
CA GLY A 41 3.77 -10.65 -8.26
C GLY A 41 4.20 -9.24 -7.85
N PRO A 42 4.55 -8.38 -8.82
CA PRO A 42 4.84 -6.98 -8.55
C PRO A 42 3.58 -6.23 -8.12
N ASN A 43 3.78 -5.03 -7.57
CA ASN A 43 2.69 -4.07 -7.41
C ASN A 43 2.49 -3.33 -8.72
N GLU A 44 1.36 -3.57 -9.38
CA GLU A 44 1.02 -2.99 -10.68
C GLU A 44 0.77 -1.47 -10.62
N LEU A 45 0.58 -0.92 -9.41
CA LEU A 45 0.46 0.52 -9.20
C LEU A 45 1.79 1.20 -8.84
N GLY A 46 2.87 0.43 -8.76
CA GLY A 46 4.20 0.91 -8.43
C GLY A 46 4.46 1.12 -6.94
N GLU A 47 5.68 0.77 -6.52
CA GLU A 47 6.23 1.05 -5.20
C GLU A 47 7.48 1.92 -5.40
N LEU A 48 7.41 3.19 -5.02
CA LEU A 48 8.53 4.12 -5.14
C LEU A 48 9.01 4.59 -3.75
N PRO A 49 9.29 3.69 -2.78
CA PRO A 49 9.48 4.05 -1.37
C PRO A 49 10.63 5.04 -1.10
N HIS A 50 11.53 5.23 -2.07
CA HIS A 50 12.62 6.19 -2.02
C HIS A 50 12.19 7.63 -2.36
N LEU A 51 11.03 7.82 -2.99
CA LEU A 51 10.54 9.16 -3.32
C LEU A 51 9.84 9.78 -2.11
N SER A 52 10.45 10.84 -1.62
CA SER A 52 9.88 11.73 -0.62
C SER A 52 10.20 13.17 -1.00
N MET A 53 9.36 14.09 -0.54
CA MET A 53 9.48 15.52 -0.80
C MET A 53 9.17 16.26 0.49
N ASP A 54 10.00 17.24 0.83
CA ASP A 54 9.66 18.18 1.88
C ASP A 54 8.61 19.15 1.38
N THR A 55 7.52 19.28 2.13
CA THR A 55 6.43 20.22 1.84
C THR A 55 6.27 21.18 3.03
N PRO A 56 5.59 22.32 2.87
CA PRO A 56 5.24 23.19 3.99
C PRO A 56 4.46 22.50 5.12
N TYR A 57 3.87 21.33 4.85
CA TYR A 57 3.08 20.53 5.79
C TYR A 57 3.86 19.35 6.38
N GLY A 58 5.17 19.28 6.13
CA GLY A 58 6.06 18.19 6.55
C GLY A 58 6.51 17.31 5.38
N GLN A 59 7.20 16.22 5.71
CA GLN A 59 7.75 15.32 4.70
C GLN A 59 6.64 14.47 4.07
N TRP A 60 6.34 14.73 2.81
CA TRP A 60 5.52 13.86 1.97
C TRP A 60 6.33 12.64 1.55
N ARG A 61 5.71 11.47 1.59
CA ARG A 61 6.30 10.20 1.14
C ARG A 61 5.33 9.54 0.18
N ILE A 62 5.82 9.04 -0.95
CA ILE A 62 4.97 8.19 -1.77
C ILE A 62 4.79 6.85 -1.04
N ARG A 63 3.54 6.44 -0.84
CA ARG A 63 3.20 5.25 -0.06
C ARG A 63 2.84 4.05 -0.94
N GLY A 64 3.18 4.12 -2.22
CA GLY A 64 2.74 3.18 -3.26
C GLY A 64 1.26 3.35 -3.61
N GLY A 65 0.87 2.78 -4.75
CA GLY A 65 -0.54 2.67 -5.10
C GLY A 65 -1.24 3.98 -5.52
N HIS A 66 -2.58 3.95 -5.54
CA HIS A 66 -3.47 5.05 -6.00
C HIS A 66 -3.91 5.96 -4.84
#